data_AF-A0A955XQH2-F1
#
_entry.id   AF-A0A955XQH2-F1
#
_cell.length_a   1.000
_cell.length_b   1.000
_cell.length_c   1.000
_cell.angle_alpha   90.00
_cell.angle_beta   90.00
_cell.angle_gamma   90.00
#
_symmetry.space_group_name_H-M   'P 1'
#
loop_
_entity.id
_entity.type
_entity.pdbx_description
1 polymer ?
#
loop_
_entity_poly.entity_id
_entity_poly.type
_entity_poly.pdbx_seq_one_letter_code
_entity_poly.pdbx_strand_id
1 'polypeptide(L)'
;MRPMPRIAKLLGLAGLLLAAPATAQDIQAFKPAVGSWNYLSVDGARLAEPGVISPSVWLDYAREPLVLRDGDGKVLERVVDDLTTVEILAVVGLHERVELGLALPFSYATGAGTVPIDSGAGLGDIRLLPKFRIATLGESVRLGLALRCPLVFPTGDEKKGASGRFFAAHPGLVAEIQAGRFGLSLNGGYRWRPSDEDSTPLTVGNAVQYAAGASWAFGDSRDITAIGEIYG
;
A
#
# COMPACT_ATOMS: atom_id res chain seq x y z
N MET A 1 -41.10 14.78 29.85
CA MET A 1 -40.11 13.73 30.17
C MET A 1 -39.60 13.15 28.85
N ARG A 2 -38.32 13.39 28.52
CA ARG A 2 -37.68 12.90 27.29
C ARG A 2 -37.08 11.52 27.54
N PRO A 3 -37.32 10.49 26.70
CA PRO A 3 -36.61 9.22 26.84
C PRO A 3 -35.16 9.34 26.33
N MET A 4 -34.21 8.91 27.14
CA MET A 4 -32.78 8.81 26.81
C MET A 4 -32.54 7.68 25.79
N PRO A 5 -31.62 7.83 24.81
CA PRO A 5 -31.21 6.72 23.96
C PRO A 5 -30.23 5.80 24.71
N ARG A 6 -30.50 4.50 24.64
CA ARG A 6 -29.62 3.43 25.16
C ARG A 6 -28.34 3.38 24.32
N ILE A 7 -27.21 3.56 24.98
CA ILE A 7 -25.86 3.41 24.42
C ILE A 7 -25.70 1.97 23.94
N ALA A 8 -25.62 1.77 22.62
CA ALA A 8 -25.30 0.49 22.01
C ALA A 8 -23.81 0.18 22.26
N LYS A 9 -23.56 -0.98 22.86
CA LYS A 9 -22.23 -1.49 23.19
C LYS A 9 -21.47 -1.77 21.89
N LEU A 10 -20.31 -1.12 21.70
CA LEU A 10 -19.35 -1.48 20.65
C LEU A 10 -18.85 -2.90 20.90
N LEU A 11 -19.06 -3.81 19.93
CA LEU A 11 -18.37 -5.09 19.88
C LEU A 11 -16.95 -4.85 19.36
N GLY A 12 -15.97 -5.22 20.18
CA GLY A 12 -14.56 -5.27 19.79
C GLY A 12 -14.32 -6.40 18.80
N LEU A 13 -13.60 -6.08 17.73
CA LEU A 13 -13.01 -7.08 16.84
C LEU A 13 -11.50 -7.04 17.06
N ALA A 14 -11.02 -7.82 18.04
CA ALA A 14 -9.60 -8.10 18.20
C ALA A 14 -9.29 -9.35 17.37
N GLY A 15 -9.00 -9.16 16.08
CA GLY A 15 -8.43 -10.19 15.23
C GLY A 15 -6.91 -10.20 15.37
N LEU A 16 -6.35 -11.20 16.03
CA LEU A 16 -4.91 -11.44 16.05
C LEU A 16 -4.52 -11.99 14.66
N LEU A 17 -4.09 -11.12 13.74
CA LEU A 17 -3.49 -11.54 12.47
C LEU A 17 -2.05 -11.97 12.75
N LEU A 18 -1.82 -13.28 12.73
CA LEU A 18 -0.49 -13.85 12.68
C LEU A 18 0.17 -13.41 11.37
N ALA A 19 1.15 -12.51 11.48
CA ALA A 19 1.98 -12.14 10.33
C ALA A 19 2.80 -13.36 9.90
N ALA A 20 2.43 -13.95 8.77
CA ALA A 20 3.33 -14.86 8.08
C ALA A 20 4.53 -14.05 7.57
N PRO A 21 5.77 -14.57 7.63
CA PRO A 21 6.91 -13.88 7.04
C PRO A 21 6.69 -13.80 5.53
N ALA A 22 6.31 -12.63 5.04
CA ALA A 22 6.22 -12.36 3.62
C ALA A 22 7.66 -12.33 3.07
N THR A 23 8.07 -13.39 2.37
CA THR A 23 9.29 -13.37 1.55
C THR A 23 8.99 -12.56 0.29
N ALA A 24 8.96 -11.24 0.41
CA ALA A 24 8.82 -10.34 -0.72
C ALA A 24 10.19 -9.71 -1.02
N GLN A 25 10.73 -9.99 -2.21
CA GLN A 25 11.95 -9.41 -2.79
C GLN A 25 11.82 -7.89 -3.08
N ASP A 26 10.82 -7.24 -2.49
CA ASP A 26 10.57 -5.81 -2.62
C ASP A 26 11.28 -5.11 -1.47
N ILE A 27 12.45 -4.54 -1.78
CA ILE A 27 13.33 -3.91 -0.78
C ILE A 27 12.64 -2.66 -0.18
N GLN A 28 11.66 -2.11 -0.89
CA GLN A 28 10.82 -1.01 -0.41
C GLN A 28 9.56 -1.55 0.27
N ALA A 29 9.59 -1.60 1.61
CA ALA A 29 8.48 -2.09 2.42
C ALA A 29 7.26 -1.15 2.43
N PHE A 30 7.47 0.16 2.26
CA PHE A 30 6.40 1.15 2.28
C PHE A 30 5.95 1.52 0.87
N LYS A 31 4.65 1.34 0.61
CA LYS A 31 3.97 1.77 -0.61
C LYS A 31 2.75 2.59 -0.24
N PRO A 32 2.75 3.92 -0.49
CA PRO A 32 1.63 4.76 -0.10
C PRO A 32 0.37 4.35 -0.88
N ALA A 33 -0.77 4.39 -0.19
CA ALA A 33 -2.07 4.26 -0.83
C ALA A 33 -2.32 5.49 -1.71
N VAL A 34 -2.85 5.25 -2.92
CA VAL A 34 -2.89 6.28 -3.97
C VAL A 34 -4.27 6.93 -3.99
N GLY A 35 -4.30 8.26 -3.82
CA GLY A 35 -5.53 9.06 -3.78
C GLY A 35 -5.77 9.77 -2.44
N SER A 36 -6.75 10.67 -2.40
CA SER A 36 -6.92 11.67 -1.34
C SER A 36 -7.63 11.17 -0.07
N TRP A 37 -8.27 10.01 -0.14
CA TRP A 37 -9.17 9.51 0.91
C TRP A 37 -8.70 8.18 1.51
N ASN A 38 -7.39 7.99 1.52
CA ASN A 38 -6.75 6.82 2.07
C ASN A 38 -6.11 7.13 3.43
N TYR A 39 -5.51 6.10 4.02
CA TYR A 39 -4.69 6.21 5.23
C TYR A 39 -3.24 6.47 4.76
N LEU A 40 -2.22 5.78 5.29
CA LEU A 40 -0.85 5.94 4.76
C LEU A 40 -0.61 4.92 3.63
N SER A 41 -0.63 3.62 3.95
CA SER A 41 -0.54 2.52 2.99
C SER A 41 -1.87 1.77 2.79
N VAL A 42 -2.84 2.03 3.66
CA VAL A 42 -4.16 1.39 3.65
C VAL A 42 -5.13 2.19 2.78
N ASP A 43 -5.72 1.54 1.77
CA ASP A 43 -6.74 2.16 0.91
C ASP A 43 -8.05 2.43 1.67
N GLY A 44 -8.69 3.56 1.35
CA GLY A 44 -10.11 3.82 1.63
C GLY A 44 -11.01 3.39 0.46
N ALA A 45 -12.31 3.28 0.72
CA ALA A 45 -13.32 2.88 -0.28
C ALA A 45 -13.86 4.08 -1.09
N ARG A 46 -13.57 5.31 -0.64
CA ARG A 46 -13.93 6.53 -1.37
C ARG A 46 -13.07 6.71 -2.62
N LEU A 47 -13.66 7.32 -3.64
CA LEU A 47 -13.00 7.68 -4.89
C LEU A 47 -12.97 9.20 -5.02
N ALA A 48 -12.03 9.72 -5.80
CA ALA A 48 -12.07 11.06 -6.33
C ALA A 48 -13.37 11.32 -7.11
N GLU A 49 -13.83 12.56 -7.07
CA GLU A 49 -15.01 12.98 -7.82
C GLU A 49 -14.73 12.98 -9.33
N PRO A 50 -15.75 12.79 -10.18
CA PRO A 50 -15.56 12.78 -11.63
C PRO A 50 -14.87 14.06 -12.15
N GLY A 51 -13.79 13.89 -12.91
CA GLY A 51 -12.98 14.98 -13.46
C GLY A 51 -11.97 15.59 -12.47
N VAL A 52 -12.03 15.23 -11.18
CA VAL A 52 -11.09 15.74 -10.18
C VAL A 52 -9.80 14.95 -10.23
N ILE A 53 -8.69 15.67 -10.35
CA ILE A 53 -7.33 15.12 -10.29
C ILE A 53 -6.75 15.46 -8.91
N SER A 54 -6.16 14.46 -8.24
CA SER A 54 -5.44 14.67 -6.98
C SER A 54 -4.01 14.15 -7.10
N PRO A 55 -3.01 15.05 -7.24
CA PRO A 55 -1.61 14.69 -7.20
C PRO A 55 -1.13 14.47 -5.77
N SER A 56 -0.08 13.66 -5.59
CA SER A 56 0.55 13.39 -4.30
C SER A 56 2.03 13.09 -4.50
N VAL A 57 2.85 13.42 -3.51
CA VAL A 57 4.29 13.09 -3.50
C VAL A 57 4.63 12.50 -2.15
N TRP A 58 5.36 11.39 -2.15
CA TRP A 58 5.89 10.77 -0.94
C TRP A 58 7.41 10.66 -1.03
N LEU A 59 8.05 10.81 0.13
CA LEU A 59 9.47 10.56 0.31
C LEU A 59 9.60 9.48 1.39
N ASP A 60 10.27 8.40 1.05
CA ASP A 60 10.56 7.29 1.94
C ASP A 60 12.08 7.12 2.09
N TYR A 61 12.54 6.79 3.29
CA TYR A 61 13.94 6.48 3.57
C TYR A 61 14.02 5.23 4.43
N ALA A 62 14.80 4.25 3.98
CA ALA A 62 15.07 3.02 4.67
C ALA A 62 16.57 2.80 4.86
N ARG A 63 16.95 2.36 6.06
CA ARG A 63 18.32 2.00 6.42
C ARG A 63 18.43 0.49 6.53
N GLU A 64 19.49 -0.06 5.92
CA GLU A 64 19.76 -1.49 5.84
C GLU A 64 18.55 -2.31 5.34
N PRO A 65 17.82 -1.87 4.30
CA PRO A 65 16.56 -2.52 3.91
C PRO A 65 16.76 -3.92 3.32
N LEU A 66 17.99 -4.26 2.92
CA LEU A 66 18.36 -5.60 2.48
C LEU A 66 19.68 -6.03 3.11
N VAL A 67 19.60 -7.05 3.97
CA VAL A 67 20.75 -7.66 4.64
C VAL A 67 20.78 -9.17 4.40
N LEU A 68 21.97 -9.72 4.23
CA LEU A 68 22.22 -11.15 4.24
C LEU A 68 22.45 -11.61 5.68
N ARG A 69 21.77 -12.67 6.11
CA ARG A 69 21.94 -13.28 7.42
C ARG A 69 22.34 -14.74 7.29
N ASP A 70 23.14 -15.23 8.24
CA ASP A 70 23.41 -16.66 8.38
C ASP A 70 22.23 -17.42 9.01
N GLY A 71 22.37 -18.74 9.16
CA GLY A 71 21.36 -19.59 9.80
C GLY A 71 21.11 -19.28 11.28
N ASP A 72 22.04 -18.59 11.94
CA ASP A 72 21.93 -18.14 13.33
C ASP A 72 21.35 -16.71 13.43
N GLY A 73 20.99 -16.10 12.30
CA GLY A 73 20.39 -14.77 12.20
C GLY A 73 21.37 -13.62 12.30
N LYS A 74 22.69 -13.87 12.34
CA LYS A 74 23.72 -12.83 12.35
C LYS A 74 23.82 -12.19 10.97
N VAL A 75 23.89 -10.86 10.94
CA VAL A 75 24.10 -10.11 9.70
C VAL A 75 25.51 -10.40 9.17
N LEU A 76 25.57 -11.04 8.01
CA LEU A 76 26.82 -11.34 7.29
C LEU A 76 27.21 -10.18 6.37
N GLU A 77 26.23 -9.58 5.71
CA GLU A 77 26.44 -8.53 4.72
C GLU A 77 25.24 -7.58 4.69
N ARG A 78 25.51 -6.28 4.47
CA ARG A 78 24.50 -5.29 4.10
C ARG A 78 24.54 -5.14 2.59
N VAL A 79 23.52 -5.65 1.92
CA VAL A 79 23.45 -5.63 0.46
C VAL A 79 23.04 -4.22 -0.01
N VAL A 80 22.12 -3.60 0.72
CA VAL A 80 21.73 -2.20 0.56
C VAL A 80 21.89 -1.50 1.90
N ASP A 81 22.66 -0.41 1.93
CA ASP A 81 22.92 0.38 3.13
C ASP A 81 21.83 1.44 3.33
N ASP A 82 21.53 2.23 2.30
CA ASP A 82 20.46 3.22 2.31
C ASP A 82 19.61 3.12 1.05
N LEU A 83 18.30 3.32 1.21
CA LEU A 83 17.35 3.44 0.11
C LEU A 83 16.51 4.68 0.35
N THR A 84 16.54 5.61 -0.59
CA THR A 84 15.63 6.76 -0.62
C THR A 84 14.73 6.65 -1.83
N THR A 85 13.42 6.75 -1.63
CA THR A 85 12.44 6.70 -2.72
C THR A 85 11.56 7.93 -2.72
N VAL A 86 11.46 8.57 -3.88
CA VAL A 86 10.45 9.58 -4.17
C VAL A 86 9.36 8.93 -5.02
N GLU A 87 8.14 8.98 -4.55
CA GLU A 87 6.97 8.47 -5.27
C GLU A 87 6.11 9.64 -5.71
N ILE A 88 5.96 9.81 -7.03
CA ILE A 88 5.06 10.78 -7.63
C ILE A 88 3.79 10.05 -8.03
N LEU A 89 2.66 10.49 -7.50
CA LEU A 89 1.37 9.85 -7.72
C LEU A 89 0.33 10.85 -8.18
N ALA A 90 -0.64 10.37 -8.94
CA ALA A 90 -1.84 11.11 -9.26
C ALA A 90 -3.02 10.16 -9.40
N VAL A 91 -4.20 10.60 -8.96
CA VAL A 91 -5.47 9.94 -9.29
C VAL A 91 -6.36 10.86 -10.06
N VAL A 92 -7.22 10.28 -10.90
CA VAL A 92 -8.34 10.96 -11.55
C VAL A 92 -9.62 10.18 -11.33
N GLY A 93 -10.67 10.87 -10.86
CA GLY A 93 -12.02 10.32 -10.88
C GLY A 93 -12.53 10.28 -12.32
N LEU A 94 -12.69 9.09 -12.89
CA LEU A 94 -13.19 8.95 -14.26
C LEU A 94 -14.72 8.96 -14.31
N HIS A 95 -15.34 8.43 -13.26
CA HIS A 95 -16.79 8.33 -13.11
C HIS A 95 -17.12 8.28 -11.61
N GLU A 96 -18.40 8.39 -11.25
CA GLU A 96 -18.86 8.23 -9.87
C GLU A 96 -18.46 6.89 -9.25
N ARG A 97 -18.11 5.88 -10.04
CA ARG A 97 -17.77 4.53 -9.59
C ARG A 97 -16.37 4.08 -9.97
N VAL A 98 -15.59 4.91 -10.68
CA VAL A 98 -14.29 4.51 -11.23
C VAL A 98 -13.27 5.62 -11.01
N GLU A 99 -12.15 5.25 -10.40
CA GLU A 99 -10.95 6.08 -10.27
C GLU A 99 -9.79 5.35 -10.91
N LEU A 100 -8.88 6.12 -11.51
CA LEU A 100 -7.63 5.61 -12.05
C LEU A 100 -6.46 6.36 -11.41
N GLY A 101 -5.57 5.61 -10.77
CA GLY A 101 -4.31 6.12 -10.24
C GLY A 101 -3.11 5.78 -11.12
N LEU A 102 -2.07 6.59 -11.05
CA LEU A 102 -0.74 6.34 -11.59
C LEU A 102 0.29 6.61 -10.49
N ALA A 103 1.32 5.78 -10.38
CA ALA A 103 2.45 5.99 -9.49
C ALA A 103 3.78 5.77 -10.22
N LEU A 104 4.71 6.70 -10.00
CA LEU A 104 6.05 6.74 -10.59
C LEU A 104 7.08 6.79 -9.45
N PRO A 105 7.73 5.66 -9.14
CA PRO A 105 8.76 5.61 -8.11
C PRO A 105 10.15 5.92 -8.67
N PHE A 106 10.88 6.83 -8.03
CA PHE A 106 12.28 7.11 -8.30
C PHE A 106 13.08 6.79 -7.05
N SER A 107 14.00 5.84 -7.16
CA SER A 107 14.78 5.36 -6.01
C SER A 107 16.26 5.66 -6.20
N TYR A 108 16.93 5.99 -5.11
CA TYR A 108 18.37 6.05 -5.00
C TYR A 108 18.81 5.07 -3.92
N ALA A 109 19.64 4.10 -4.30
CA ALA A 109 20.17 3.10 -3.39
C ALA A 109 21.69 3.25 -3.28
N THR A 110 22.22 2.99 -2.09
CA THR A 110 23.65 2.83 -1.82
C THR A 110 23.92 1.47 -1.23
N GLY A 111 25.08 0.90 -1.52
CA GLY A 111 25.51 -0.38 -0.97
C GLY A 111 26.97 -0.65 -1.30
N ALA A 112 27.66 -1.33 -0.38
CA ALA A 112 29.06 -1.71 -0.50
C ALA A 112 29.30 -3.24 -0.40
N GLY A 113 28.26 -4.03 -0.70
CA GLY A 113 28.25 -5.49 -0.57
C GLY A 113 29.09 -6.25 -1.61
N THR A 114 29.29 -7.56 -1.36
CA THR A 114 29.87 -8.50 -2.32
C THR A 114 28.90 -8.86 -3.45
N VAL A 115 27.59 -8.67 -3.22
CA VAL A 115 26.58 -8.65 -4.28
C VAL A 115 26.59 -7.26 -4.94
N PRO A 116 26.96 -7.13 -6.23
CA PRO A 116 27.08 -5.83 -6.88
C PRO A 116 25.70 -5.27 -7.18
N ILE A 117 25.13 -4.53 -6.22
CA ILE A 117 24.11 -3.53 -6.52
C ILE A 117 24.86 -2.21 -6.71
N ASP A 118 24.95 -1.73 -7.95
CA ASP A 118 25.57 -0.44 -8.23
C ASP A 118 24.80 0.65 -7.47
N SER A 119 25.52 1.42 -6.65
CA SER A 119 24.96 2.62 -6.05
C SER A 119 24.47 3.55 -7.16
N GLY A 120 23.20 3.94 -7.11
CA GLY A 120 22.62 4.62 -8.26
C GLY A 120 21.17 5.02 -8.11
N ALA A 121 20.79 5.99 -8.93
CA ALA A 121 19.39 6.38 -9.12
C ALA A 121 18.77 5.58 -10.26
N GLY A 122 17.52 5.17 -10.06
CA GLY A 122 16.73 4.48 -11.08
C GLY A 122 15.25 4.83 -10.96
N LEU A 123 14.58 4.91 -12.10
CA LEU A 123 13.13 4.79 -12.13
C LEU A 123 12.78 3.33 -11.80
N GLY A 124 11.83 3.14 -10.91
CA GLY A 124 11.29 1.83 -10.59
C GLY A 124 10.11 1.45 -11.49
N ASP A 125 9.42 0.38 -11.11
CA ASP A 125 8.25 -0.09 -11.83
C ASP A 125 7.07 0.88 -11.73
N ILE A 126 6.59 1.34 -12.89
CA ILE A 126 5.41 2.19 -12.99
C ILE A 126 4.18 1.38 -12.58
N ARG A 127 3.25 2.03 -11.87
CA ARG A 127 2.02 1.38 -11.39
C ARG A 127 0.79 2.11 -11.88
N LEU A 128 -0.17 1.35 -12.42
CA LEU A 128 -1.52 1.81 -12.73
C LEU A 128 -2.48 1.23 -11.70
N LEU A 129 -3.30 2.07 -11.07
CA LEU A 129 -4.10 1.70 -9.90
C LEU A 129 -5.59 1.97 -10.16
N PRO A 130 -6.29 1.11 -10.93
CA PRO A 130 -7.73 1.19 -11.05
C PRO A 130 -8.42 0.82 -9.73
N LYS A 131 -9.42 1.63 -9.36
CA LYS A 131 -10.27 1.43 -8.19
C LYS A 131 -11.75 1.61 -8.58
N PHE A 132 -12.57 0.65 -8.17
CA PHE A 132 -13.99 0.58 -8.51
C PHE A 132 -14.83 0.56 -7.25
N ARG A 133 -15.77 1.49 -7.13
CA ARG A 133 -16.73 1.47 -6.01
C ARG A 133 -17.80 0.43 -6.28
N ILE A 134 -17.97 -0.49 -5.31
CA ILE A 134 -19.01 -1.50 -5.33
C ILE A 134 -20.30 -0.91 -4.74
N ALA A 135 -20.21 -0.36 -3.52
CA ALA A 135 -21.37 0.18 -2.82
C ALA A 135 -20.96 1.24 -1.79
N THR A 136 -21.88 2.16 -1.51
CA THR A 136 -21.85 3.04 -0.34
C THR A 136 -23.22 2.97 0.33
N LEU A 137 -23.27 2.68 1.63
CA LEU A 137 -24.50 2.45 2.38
C LEU A 137 -24.50 3.31 3.65
N GLY A 138 -25.69 3.75 4.06
CA GLY A 138 -25.91 4.51 5.30
C GLY A 138 -25.69 6.02 5.17
N GLU A 139 -26.34 6.77 6.06
CA GLU A 139 -26.30 8.25 6.06
C GLU A 139 -25.35 8.79 7.12
N SER A 140 -25.65 8.56 8.40
CA SER A 140 -24.82 9.05 9.53
C SER A 140 -23.56 8.21 9.74
N VAL A 141 -23.64 6.91 9.46
CA VAL A 141 -22.51 5.97 9.42
C VAL A 141 -22.46 5.43 8.01
N ARG A 142 -21.38 5.72 7.29
CA ARG A 142 -21.20 5.30 5.90
C ARG A 142 -20.34 4.05 5.85
N LEU A 143 -20.86 2.99 5.26
CA LEU A 143 -20.11 1.81 4.88
C LEU A 143 -19.80 1.88 3.37
N GLY A 144 -18.52 1.90 3.01
CA GLY A 144 -18.05 1.84 1.63
C GLY A 144 -17.41 0.49 1.32
N LEU A 145 -17.67 -0.02 0.11
CA LEU A 145 -17.02 -1.20 -0.45
C LEU A 145 -16.40 -0.84 -1.80
N ALA A 146 -15.16 -1.24 -2.04
CA ALA A 146 -14.47 -1.03 -3.30
C ALA A 146 -13.61 -2.24 -3.70
N LEU A 147 -13.40 -2.39 -5.00
CA LEU A 147 -12.41 -3.27 -5.60
C LEU A 147 -11.22 -2.41 -6.04
N ARG A 148 -9.99 -2.84 -5.75
CA ARG A 148 -8.77 -2.27 -6.30
C ARG A 148 -8.01 -3.32 -7.10
N CYS A 149 -7.32 -2.92 -8.15
CA CYS A 149 -6.44 -3.83 -8.87
C CYS A 149 -5.17 -3.11 -9.37
N PRO A 150 -4.22 -2.76 -8.48
CA PRO A 150 -2.93 -2.23 -8.89
C PRO A 150 -2.23 -3.17 -9.88
N LEU A 151 -1.80 -2.60 -10.99
CA LEU A 151 -1.04 -3.24 -12.05
C LEU A 151 0.37 -2.66 -12.02
N VAL A 152 1.38 -3.52 -11.99
CA VAL A 152 2.79 -3.14 -11.91
C VAL A 152 3.45 -3.53 -13.23
N PHE A 153 4.09 -2.56 -13.88
CA PHE A 153 4.76 -2.76 -15.16
C PHE A 153 6.27 -2.82 -14.95
N PRO A 154 6.99 -3.80 -15.55
CA PRO A 154 8.43 -3.99 -15.37
C PRO A 154 9.22 -2.95 -16.19
N THR A 155 9.04 -1.67 -15.86
CA THR A 155 9.66 -0.53 -16.55
C THR A 155 10.92 -0.03 -15.85
N GLY A 156 11.19 -0.51 -14.64
CA GLY A 156 12.37 -0.09 -13.90
C GLY A 156 13.67 -0.67 -14.48
N ASP A 157 14.80 -0.12 -14.03
CA ASP A 157 16.13 -0.61 -14.42
C ASP A 157 16.49 -1.91 -13.67
N GLU A 158 16.48 -3.04 -14.39
CA GLU A 158 16.81 -4.36 -13.83
C GLU A 158 18.22 -4.41 -13.24
N LYS A 159 19.20 -3.69 -13.84
CA LYS A 159 20.60 -3.72 -13.40
C LYS A 159 20.80 -3.02 -12.06
N LYS A 160 19.85 -2.17 -11.66
CA LYS A 160 19.85 -1.42 -10.40
C LYS A 160 18.90 -1.99 -9.36
N GLY A 161 18.32 -3.16 -9.61
CA GLY A 161 17.34 -3.79 -8.72
C GLY A 161 16.02 -3.01 -8.60
N ALA A 162 15.75 -2.10 -9.54
CA ALA A 162 14.58 -1.22 -9.52
C ALA A 162 13.36 -1.81 -10.24
N SER A 163 13.48 -2.99 -10.86
CA SER A 163 12.40 -3.68 -11.58
C SER A 163 12.16 -5.07 -11.03
N GLY A 164 10.88 -5.42 -10.88
CA GLY A 164 10.40 -6.74 -10.52
C GLY A 164 10.46 -7.75 -11.67
N ARG A 165 11.09 -7.42 -12.80
CA ARG A 165 11.30 -8.21 -14.05
C ARG A 165 10.02 -8.63 -14.79
N PHE A 166 8.90 -8.74 -14.09
CA PHE A 166 7.62 -9.19 -14.62
C PHE A 166 6.49 -8.25 -14.27
N PHE A 167 5.50 -8.23 -15.15
CA PHE A 167 4.20 -7.65 -14.86
C PHE A 167 3.57 -8.32 -13.62
N ALA A 168 2.90 -7.55 -12.77
CA ALA A 168 2.16 -8.08 -11.64
C ALA A 168 0.79 -7.40 -11.52
N ALA A 169 -0.19 -8.14 -10.97
CA ALA A 169 -1.52 -7.63 -10.70
C ALA A 169 -1.91 -7.94 -9.25
N HIS A 170 -2.44 -6.94 -8.55
CA HIS A 170 -2.76 -7.03 -7.12
C HIS A 170 -4.27 -6.85 -6.85
N PRO A 171 -5.17 -7.71 -7.35
CA PRO A 171 -6.60 -7.58 -7.06
C PRO A 171 -6.86 -7.61 -5.55
N GLY A 172 -7.77 -6.76 -5.08
CA GLY A 172 -8.12 -6.67 -3.68
C GLY A 172 -9.46 -5.99 -3.44
N LEU A 173 -10.00 -6.22 -2.25
CA LEU A 173 -11.22 -5.65 -1.73
C LEU A 173 -10.90 -4.68 -0.60
N VAL A 174 -11.66 -3.61 -0.54
CA VAL A 174 -11.61 -2.58 0.48
C VAL A 174 -12.98 -2.46 1.12
N ALA A 175 -13.03 -2.52 2.45
CA ALA A 175 -14.22 -2.23 3.23
C ALA A 175 -13.91 -1.12 4.23
N GLU A 176 -14.69 -0.04 4.20
CA GLU A 176 -14.45 1.14 5.02
C GLU A 176 -15.71 1.58 5.75
N ILE A 177 -15.60 1.86 7.04
CA ILE A 177 -16.66 2.50 7.83
C ILE A 177 -16.20 3.91 8.21
N GLN A 178 -17.04 4.91 7.95
CA GLN A 178 -16.87 6.27 8.46
C GLN A 178 -18.06 6.69 9.33
N ALA A 179 -17.77 7.05 10.58
CA ALA A 179 -18.75 7.44 11.59
C ALA A 179 -18.32 8.73 12.29
N GLY A 180 -18.90 9.86 11.89
CA GLY A 180 -18.57 11.16 12.49
C GLY A 180 -17.10 11.52 12.26
N ARG A 181 -16.29 11.48 13.33
CA ARG A 181 -14.84 11.78 13.33
C ARG A 181 -13.96 10.54 13.15
N PHE A 182 -14.55 9.35 13.23
CA PHE A 182 -13.83 8.09 13.19
C PHE A 182 -13.92 7.43 11.80
N GLY A 183 -12.81 6.86 11.34
CA GLY A 183 -12.74 5.99 10.17
C GLY A 183 -12.04 4.68 10.50
N LEU A 184 -12.49 3.59 9.87
CA LEU A 184 -11.84 2.29 9.89
C LEU A 184 -11.87 1.69 8.49
N SER A 185 -10.74 1.21 7.98
CA SER A 185 -10.64 0.49 6.71
C SER A 185 -9.98 -0.86 6.89
N LEU A 186 -10.49 -1.84 6.17
CA LEU A 186 -9.97 -3.20 6.05
C LEU A 186 -9.71 -3.49 4.57
N ASN A 187 -8.53 -4.02 4.30
CA ASN A 187 -8.07 -4.41 2.97
C ASN A 187 -7.71 -5.88 2.96
N GLY A 188 -8.11 -6.57 1.91
CA GLY A 188 -7.67 -7.94 1.63
C GLY A 188 -7.40 -8.09 0.14
N GLY A 189 -6.30 -8.74 -0.23
CA GLY A 189 -5.92 -8.86 -1.63
C GLY A 189 -4.96 -10.00 -1.90
N TYR A 190 -4.64 -10.15 -3.17
CA TYR A 190 -3.75 -11.19 -3.66
C TYR A 190 -2.73 -10.59 -4.61
N ARG A 191 -1.46 -10.89 -4.37
CA ARG A 191 -0.36 -10.59 -5.28
C ARG A 191 -0.24 -11.72 -6.30
N TRP A 192 -0.61 -11.43 -7.54
CA TRP A 192 -0.39 -12.33 -8.66
C TRP A 192 0.80 -11.87 -9.50
N ARG A 193 1.69 -12.80 -9.82
CA ARG A 193 2.81 -12.60 -10.75
C ARG A 193 2.98 -13.84 -11.64
N PRO A 194 3.33 -13.70 -12.93
CA PRO A 194 3.76 -14.83 -13.75
C PRO A 194 4.99 -15.49 -13.13
N SER A 195 4.96 -16.81 -12.95
CA SER A 195 6.10 -17.59 -12.48
C SER A 195 7.02 -17.95 -13.66
N ASP A 196 8.32 -17.77 -13.48
CA ASP A 196 9.36 -18.16 -14.41
C ASP A 196 10.00 -19.43 -13.85
N GLU A 197 9.54 -20.61 -14.29
CA GLU A 197 10.01 -21.91 -13.79
C GLU A 197 11.48 -22.21 -14.19
N ASP A 198 12.05 -21.46 -15.14
CA ASP A 198 13.26 -21.89 -15.86
C ASP A 198 14.56 -21.10 -15.58
N SER A 199 14.60 -20.05 -14.75
CA SER A 199 15.79 -19.15 -14.75
C SER A 199 16.49 -18.80 -13.43
N THR A 200 16.00 -19.17 -12.24
CA THR A 200 16.74 -18.93 -10.97
C THR A 200 16.38 -19.92 -9.85
N PRO A 201 17.27 -20.19 -8.87
CA PRO A 201 16.96 -21.04 -7.71
C PRO A 201 16.01 -20.38 -6.68
N LEU A 202 15.47 -19.19 -6.96
CA LEU A 202 14.59 -18.40 -6.09
C LEU A 202 13.24 -18.16 -6.77
N THR A 203 12.29 -19.06 -6.56
CA THR A 203 10.90 -18.89 -7.03
C THR A 203 10.17 -17.91 -6.11
N VAL A 204 9.99 -16.66 -6.54
CA VAL A 204 9.10 -15.71 -5.84
C VAL A 204 7.65 -16.00 -6.24
N GLY A 205 6.88 -16.51 -5.28
CA GLY A 205 5.50 -16.92 -5.50
C GLY A 205 4.45 -15.83 -5.25
N ASN A 206 3.19 -16.21 -5.42
CA ASN A 206 2.04 -15.38 -5.09
C ASN A 206 1.90 -15.20 -3.58
N ALA A 207 1.28 -14.09 -3.15
CA ALA A 207 1.13 -13.77 -1.73
C ALA A 207 -0.26 -13.20 -1.41
N VAL A 208 -0.81 -13.57 -0.26
CA VAL A 208 -1.99 -12.90 0.32
C VAL A 208 -1.52 -11.61 0.96
N GLN A 209 -2.27 -10.52 0.75
CA GLN A 209 -2.04 -9.23 1.38
C GLN A 209 -3.23 -8.88 2.26
N TYR A 210 -2.97 -8.26 3.40
CA TYR A 210 -4.01 -7.73 4.28
C TYR A 210 -3.56 -6.43 4.92
N ALA A 211 -4.51 -5.54 5.20
CA ALA A 211 -4.22 -4.35 5.97
C ALA A 211 -5.44 -3.82 6.71
N ALA A 212 -5.20 -3.11 7.80
CA ALA A 212 -6.21 -2.42 8.57
C ALA A 212 -5.70 -1.02 8.95
N GLY A 213 -6.54 -0.01 8.81
CA GLY A 213 -6.22 1.38 9.14
C GLY A 213 -7.36 2.01 9.94
N ALA A 214 -7.03 2.78 10.96
CA ALA A 214 -7.97 3.56 11.76
C ALA A 214 -7.58 5.03 11.74
N SER A 215 -8.59 5.90 11.71
CA SER A 215 -8.39 7.35 11.67
C SER A 215 -9.31 8.08 12.65
N TRP A 216 -8.81 9.18 13.19
CA TRP A 216 -9.56 10.07 14.07
C TRP A 216 -9.30 11.54 13.71
N ALA A 217 -10.34 12.23 13.27
CA ALA A 217 -10.29 13.64 12.95
C ALA A 217 -10.49 14.53 14.20
N PHE A 218 -9.63 15.54 14.35
CA PHE A 218 -9.65 16.51 15.44
C PHE A 218 -10.25 17.84 15.01
N GLY A 219 -10.83 18.56 15.98
CA GLY A 219 -11.50 19.84 15.74
C GLY A 219 -12.84 19.70 15.01
N ASP A 220 -13.52 20.84 14.86
CA ASP A 220 -14.79 20.90 14.12
C ASP A 220 -14.58 20.97 12.61
N SER A 221 -13.45 21.54 12.16
CA SER A 221 -13.04 21.58 10.76
C SER A 221 -12.51 20.25 10.23
N ARG A 222 -12.01 19.36 11.12
CA ARG A 222 -11.47 18.03 10.79
C ARG A 222 -10.22 18.03 9.92
N ASP A 223 -9.49 19.15 9.90
CA ASP A 223 -8.29 19.31 9.07
C ASP A 223 -7.10 18.47 9.58
N ILE A 224 -7.10 18.15 10.87
CA ILE A 224 -6.05 17.34 11.50
C ILE A 224 -6.62 15.96 11.77
N THR A 225 -5.98 14.92 11.26
CA THR A 225 -6.38 13.52 11.46
C THR A 225 -5.21 12.70 11.97
N ALA A 226 -5.40 11.97 13.07
CA ALA A 226 -4.47 10.91 13.47
C ALA A 226 -4.82 9.62 12.73
N ILE A 227 -3.79 8.92 12.25
CA ILE A 227 -3.91 7.66 11.51
C ILE A 227 -3.02 6.62 12.18
N GLY A 228 -3.53 5.40 12.34
CA GLY A 228 -2.76 4.23 12.72
C GLY A 228 -3.11 3.07 11.80
N GLU A 229 -2.13 2.28 11.38
CA GLU A 229 -2.34 1.17 10.46
C GLU A 229 -1.42 -0.03 10.73
N ILE A 230 -1.86 -1.19 10.26
CA ILE A 230 -1.10 -2.44 10.21
C ILE A 230 -1.29 -3.06 8.83
N TYR A 231 -0.24 -3.64 8.25
CA TYR A 231 -0.31 -4.27 6.92
C TYR A 231 0.70 -5.42 6.80
N GLY A 232 0.42 -6.35 5.88
CA GLY A 232 1.22 -7.53 5.56
C GLY A 232 0.98 -8.06 4.15
#